data_AF-A0A2M8GKS9-F1
#
_entry.id   AF-A0A2M8GKS9-F1
#
_cell.length_a   1.000
_cell.length_b   1.000
_cell.length_c   1.000
_cell.angle_alpha   90.00
_cell.angle_beta   90.00
_cell.angle_gamma   90.00
#
_symmetry.space_group_name_H-M   'P 1'
#
loop_
_entity.id
_entity.type
_entity.pdbx_description
1 polymer ?
#
loop_
_entity_poly.entity_id
_entity_poly.type
_entity_poly.pdbx_seq_one_letter_code
_entity_poly.pdbx_strand_id
1 'polypeptide(L)'
;MIVGGKMVLNQYGKILEEEILNTHIIRHGVNIPVFQIMPDHFHMILEISVGAHGNAPVQSGCGEISVQNLPVQNLGYIIRGIKMAVSTKLKIIGYQLQVWQRNYYEMIVRDESDYNRVVKYILNNPLKL
;
A
#
# COMPACT_ATOMS: atom_id res chain seq x y z
N MET A 1 17.65 6.40 -8.05
CA MET A 1 19.08 6.43 -7.70
C MET A 1 19.26 7.25 -6.44
N ILE A 2 20.23 6.94 -5.58
CA ILE A 2 20.52 7.76 -4.40
C ILE A 2 21.50 8.85 -4.81
N VAL A 3 21.15 10.12 -4.61
CA VAL A 3 22.04 11.27 -4.87
C VAL A 3 22.11 12.08 -3.58
N GLY A 4 23.30 12.16 -2.98
CA GLY A 4 23.52 12.92 -1.74
C GLY A 4 22.69 12.44 -0.55
N GLY A 5 22.48 11.12 -0.42
CA GLY A 5 21.68 10.53 0.66
C GLY A 5 20.15 10.66 0.49
N LYS A 6 19.69 11.19 -0.65
CA LYS A 6 18.27 11.28 -0.99
C LYS A 6 17.93 10.37 -2.18
N MET A 7 16.80 9.68 -2.08
CA MET A 7 16.27 8.89 -3.19
C MET A 7 15.72 9.80 -4.28
N VAL A 8 16.28 9.71 -5.48
CA VAL A 8 15.76 10.33 -6.71
C VAL A 8 14.97 9.29 -7.48
N LEU A 9 13.64 9.50 -7.56
CA LEU A 9 12.73 8.62 -8.28
C LEU A 9 12.85 8.83 -9.80
N ASN A 10 13.01 7.73 -10.53
CA ASN A 10 12.83 7.72 -11.99
C ASN A 10 11.33 7.77 -12.33
N GLN A 11 11.00 7.79 -13.62
CA GLN A 11 9.60 7.80 -14.09
C GLN A 11 8.75 6.66 -13.50
N TYR A 12 9.33 5.47 -13.29
CA TYR A 12 8.62 4.31 -12.74
C TYR A 12 8.34 4.47 -11.25
N GLY A 13 9.32 4.96 -10.48
CA GLY A 13 9.15 5.29 -9.08
C GLY A 13 8.11 6.38 -8.86
N LYS A 14 8.05 7.38 -9.75
CA LYS A 14 7.02 8.44 -9.70
C LYS A 14 5.61 7.89 -9.93
N ILE A 15 5.45 6.95 -10.87
CA ILE A 15 4.16 6.27 -11.08
C ILE A 15 3.74 5.51 -9.83
N LEU A 16 4.66 4.79 -9.19
CA LEU A 16 4.35 4.08 -7.94
C LEU A 16 3.96 5.05 -6.80
N GLU A 17 4.71 6.15 -6.64
CA GLU A 17 4.38 7.19 -5.66
C GLU A 17 2.98 7.76 -5.89
N GLU A 18 2.64 8.09 -7.14
CA GLU A 18 1.31 8.57 -7.51
C GLU A 18 0.21 7.55 -7.16
N GLU A 19 0.41 6.26 -7.45
CA GLU A 19 -0.57 5.21 -7.13
C GLU A 19 -0.74 4.99 -5.61
N ILE A 20 0.34 5.12 -4.84
CA ILE A 20 0.28 5.07 -3.37
C ILE A 20 -0.55 6.25 -2.84
N LEU A 21 -0.30 7.46 -3.35
CA LEU A 21 -1.06 8.65 -2.95
C LEU A 21 -2.54 8.56 -3.38
N ASN A 22 -2.80 8.10 -4.60
CA ASN A 22 -4.16 7.88 -5.11
C ASN A 22 -4.93 6.86 -4.26
N THR A 23 -4.24 5.85 -3.72
CA THR A 23 -4.86 4.83 -2.85
C THR A 23 -5.59 5.47 -1.66
N HIS A 24 -5.06 6.54 -1.08
CA HIS A 24 -5.70 7.27 0.02
C HIS A 24 -7.03 7.92 -0.38
N ILE A 25 -7.16 8.31 -1.65
CA ILE A 25 -8.36 8.97 -2.19
C ILE A 25 -9.42 7.92 -2.53
N ILE A 26 -9.01 6.80 -3.15
CA ILE A 26 -9.94 5.80 -3.68
C ILE A 26 -10.39 4.76 -2.63
N ARG A 27 -9.69 4.63 -1.50
CA ARG A 27 -9.99 3.61 -0.47
C ARG A 27 -10.35 4.26 0.86
N HIS A 28 -11.64 4.35 1.14
CA HIS A 28 -12.12 4.67 2.48
C HIS A 28 -11.65 3.62 3.49
N GLY A 29 -11.13 4.09 4.64
CA GLY A 29 -10.65 3.22 5.71
C GLY A 29 -9.25 2.62 5.49
N VAL A 30 -8.50 3.09 4.49
CA VAL A 30 -7.09 2.72 4.29
C VAL A 30 -6.23 3.98 4.37
N ASN A 31 -5.29 3.99 5.30
CA ASN A 31 -4.31 5.06 5.44
C ASN A 31 -2.89 4.50 5.22
N ILE A 32 -2.03 5.30 4.57
CA ILE A 32 -0.63 4.97 4.30
C ILE A 32 0.22 6.13 4.84
N PRO A 33 0.48 6.16 6.17
CA PRO A 33 1.14 7.30 6.79
C PRO A 33 2.61 7.41 6.39
N VAL A 34 3.27 6.29 6.11
CA VAL A 34 4.70 6.24 5.81
C VAL A 34 4.95 5.24 4.69
N PHE A 35 5.68 5.66 3.67
CA PHE A 35 6.20 4.80 2.61
C PHE A 35 7.57 5.27 2.14
N GLN A 36 8.34 4.35 1.58
CA GLN A 36 9.65 4.62 1.01
C GLN A 36 9.87 3.75 -0.22
N ILE A 37 10.16 4.41 -1.35
CA ILE A 37 10.47 3.74 -2.62
C ILE A 37 11.99 3.70 -2.79
N MET A 38 12.52 2.53 -3.11
CA MET A 38 13.93 2.25 -3.40
C MET A 38 14.06 1.71 -4.84
N PRO A 39 15.28 1.57 -5.40
CA PRO A 39 15.44 1.17 -6.80
C PRO A 39 14.90 -0.24 -7.12
N ASP A 40 14.94 -1.16 -6.16
CA ASP A 40 14.62 -2.58 -6.30
C ASP A 40 13.34 -2.99 -5.55
N HIS A 41 13.01 -2.31 -4.45
CA HIS A 41 11.81 -2.59 -3.64
C HIS A 41 11.22 -1.30 -3.03
N PHE A 42 10.13 -1.46 -2.29
CA PHE A 42 9.55 -0.37 -1.51
C PHE A 42 8.99 -0.91 -0.19
N HIS A 43 8.87 -0.04 0.80
CA HIS A 43 8.18 -0.32 2.05
C HIS A 43 7.04 0.67 2.25
N MET A 44 5.96 0.22 2.87
CA MET A 44 4.87 1.08 3.31
C MET A 44 4.26 0.54 4.60
N ILE A 45 3.74 1.43 5.43
CA ILE A 45 2.88 1.09 6.56
C ILE A 45 1.44 1.28 6.09
N LEU A 46 0.61 0.28 6.32
CA LEU A 46 -0.80 0.29 5.97
C LEU A 46 -1.62 0.22 7.26
N GLU A 47 -2.43 1.24 7.47
CA GLU A 47 -3.45 1.27 8.52
C GLU A 47 -4.79 0.95 7.86
N ILE A 48 -5.37 -0.19 8.23
CA ILE A 48 -6.65 -0.66 7.69
C ILE A 48 -7.67 -0.57 8.81
N SER A 49 -8.53 0.43 8.73
CA SER A 49 -9.69 0.56 9.61
C SER A 49 -10.78 -0.39 9.14
N VAL A 50 -10.69 -1.64 9.56
CA VAL A 50 -11.83 -2.56 9.46
C VAL A 50 -12.87 -2.09 10.46
N GLY A 51 -13.99 -1.52 9.99
CA GLY A 51 -15.13 -1.27 10.85
C GLY A 51 -15.47 -2.58 11.55
N ALA A 52 -15.44 -2.60 12.88
CA ALA A 52 -15.46 -3.81 13.71
C ALA A 52 -16.57 -4.79 13.30
N HIS A 53 -16.25 -5.71 12.40
CA HIS A 53 -17.06 -6.89 12.07
C HIS A 53 -16.12 -8.08 12.03
N GLY A 54 -15.55 -8.37 13.20
CA GLY A 54 -15.19 -9.75 13.50
C GLY A 54 -16.49 -10.55 13.49
N ASN A 55 -16.67 -11.39 12.47
CA ASN A 55 -17.54 -12.58 12.50
C ASN A 55 -18.94 -12.43 13.14
N ALA A 56 -19.68 -11.35 12.91
CA ALA A 56 -21.11 -11.34 13.20
C ALA A 56 -21.87 -11.81 11.94
N PRO A 57 -22.64 -12.92 11.99
CA PRO A 57 -23.51 -13.28 10.88
C PRO A 57 -24.53 -12.15 10.72
N VAL A 58 -24.71 -11.67 9.49
CA VAL A 58 -25.72 -10.67 9.15
C VAL A 58 -27.09 -11.24 9.50
N GLN A 59 -27.70 -10.77 10.58
CA GLN A 59 -29.14 -10.96 10.78
C GLN A 59 -29.85 -10.08 9.75
N SER A 60 -30.50 -10.74 8.80
CA SER A 60 -31.44 -10.12 7.88
C SER A 60 -32.53 -9.38 8.66
N GLY A 61 -32.58 -8.06 8.50
CA GLY A 61 -33.59 -7.19 9.08
C GLY A 61 -33.81 -5.97 8.21
N CYS A 62 -34.96 -5.96 7.53
CA CYS A 62 -35.67 -4.86 6.88
C CYS A 62 -34.99 -3.48 6.79
N GLY A 63 -34.68 -3.05 5.56
CA GLY A 63 -34.96 -1.68 5.11
C GLY A 63 -34.08 -0.54 5.64
N GLU A 64 -32.79 -0.56 5.37
CA GLU A 64 -31.95 0.65 5.25
C GLU A 64 -30.88 0.38 4.19
N ILE A 65 -30.53 1.39 3.38
CA ILE A 65 -29.58 1.28 2.26
C ILE A 65 -28.26 0.73 2.82
N SER A 66 -28.02 -0.54 2.53
CA SER A 66 -26.93 -1.27 3.10
C SER A 66 -25.61 -0.80 2.49
N VAL A 67 -24.71 -0.27 3.33
CA VAL A 67 -23.29 -0.02 3.03
C VAL A 67 -22.54 -1.37 2.83
N GLN A 68 -23.23 -2.42 2.38
CA GLN A 68 -22.80 -3.82 2.36
C GLN A 68 -22.08 -4.22 1.07
N ASN A 69 -21.82 -3.30 0.15
CA ASN A 69 -21.14 -3.59 -1.11
C ASN A 69 -19.74 -2.99 -1.24
N LEU A 70 -19.16 -2.41 -0.17
CA LEU A 70 -17.74 -2.06 -0.23
C LEU A 70 -16.92 -3.37 -0.17
N PRO A 71 -16.02 -3.62 -1.14
CA PRO A 71 -15.13 -4.77 -1.08
C PRO A 71 -14.39 -4.76 0.26
N VAL A 72 -14.30 -5.92 0.90
CA VAL A 72 -13.48 -6.11 2.10
C VAL A 72 -12.07 -5.62 1.78
N GLN A 73 -11.66 -4.52 2.41
CA GLN A 73 -10.34 -3.90 2.21
C GLN A 73 -9.27 -4.71 2.95
N ASN A 74 -9.06 -5.96 2.53
CA ASN A 74 -7.95 -6.75 3.04
C ASN A 74 -6.64 -6.35 2.36
N LEU A 75 -5.52 -6.65 3.01
CA LEU A 75 -4.18 -6.32 2.55
C LEU A 75 -3.92 -6.81 1.11
N GLY A 76 -4.32 -8.04 0.80
CA GLY A 76 -4.16 -8.62 -0.54
C GLY A 76 -4.88 -7.83 -1.64
N TYR A 77 -6.10 -7.35 -1.37
CA TYR A 77 -6.86 -6.54 -2.32
C TYR A 77 -6.20 -5.18 -2.59
N ILE A 78 -5.69 -4.53 -1.54
CA ILE A 78 -4.99 -3.25 -1.64
C ILE A 78 -3.70 -3.40 -2.45
N ILE A 79 -2.85 -4.37 -2.09
CA ILE A 79 -1.58 -4.62 -2.78
C ILE A 79 -1.82 -5.02 -4.23
N ARG A 80 -2.83 -5.85 -4.51
CA ARG A 80 -3.22 -6.19 -5.89
C ARG A 80 -3.60 -4.94 -6.68
N GLY A 81 -4.40 -4.05 -6.09
CA GLY A 81 -4.82 -2.80 -6.74
C GLY A 81 -3.63 -1.93 -7.14
N ILE A 82 -2.70 -1.69 -6.20
CA ILE A 82 -1.49 -0.91 -6.45
C ILE A 82 -0.62 -1.57 -7.52
N LYS A 83 -0.28 -2.86 -7.38
CA LYS A 83 0.54 -3.58 -8.35
C LYS A 83 -0.06 -3.56 -9.76
N MET A 84 -1.38 -3.70 -9.84
CA MET A 84 -2.11 -3.70 -11.11
C MET A 84 -2.10 -2.33 -11.77
N ALA A 85 -2.43 -1.26 -11.04
CA ALA A 85 -2.47 0.09 -11.57
C ALA A 85 -1.10 0.54 -12.11
N VAL A 86 -0.04 0.30 -11.32
CA VAL A 86 1.34 0.56 -11.76
C VAL A 86 1.70 -0.27 -12.99
N SER A 87 1.42 -1.59 -13.01
CA SER A 87 1.72 -2.42 -14.18
C SER A 87 1.01 -1.93 -15.44
N THR A 88 -0.23 -1.46 -15.32
CA THR A 88 -1.01 -0.92 -16.44
C THR A 88 -0.37 0.36 -16.97
N LYS A 89 -0.07 1.33 -16.09
CA LYS A 89 0.61 2.58 -16.48
C LYS A 89 1.98 2.33 -17.12
N LEU A 90 2.75 1.39 -16.56
CA LEU A 90 4.06 1.00 -17.09
C LEU A 90 3.96 0.38 -18.49
N LYS A 91 2.97 -0.49 -18.73
CA LYS A 91 2.73 -1.07 -20.06
C LYS A 91 2.37 0.00 -21.10
N ILE A 92 1.56 1.00 -20.73
CA ILE A 92 1.17 2.09 -21.62
C ILE A 92 2.38 2.89 -22.09
N ILE A 93 3.36 3.12 -21.21
CA ILE A 93 4.61 3.83 -21.56
C ILE A 93 5.68 2.91 -22.18
N GLY A 94 5.31 1.69 -22.59
CA GLY A 94 6.17 0.77 -23.33
C GLY A 94 7.08 -0.12 -22.47
N TYR A 95 6.88 -0.19 -21.15
CA TYR A 95 7.65 -1.10 -20.30
C TYR A 95 7.04 -2.51 -20.35
N GLN A 96 7.82 -3.49 -20.84
CA GLN A 96 7.33 -4.85 -21.11
C GLN A 96 7.86 -5.92 -20.14
N LEU A 97 8.80 -5.58 -19.26
CA LEU A 97 9.40 -6.52 -18.31
C LEU A 97 8.47 -6.77 -17.11
N GLN A 98 8.67 -7.91 -16.45
CA GLN A 98 7.99 -8.23 -15.20
C GLN A 98 8.49 -7.28 -14.09
N VAL A 99 7.60 -6.42 -13.59
CA VAL A 99 7.91 -5.40 -12.59
C VAL A 99 7.96 -5.98 -11.18
N TRP A 100 7.07 -6.93 -10.88
CA TRP A 100 6.84 -7.40 -9.51
C TRP A 100 7.39 -8.80 -9.28
N GLN A 101 8.11 -8.97 -8.16
CA GLN A 101 8.33 -10.29 -7.58
C GLN A 101 6.99 -10.89 -7.09
N ARG A 102 6.91 -12.23 -7.09
CA ARG A 102 5.77 -12.95 -6.51
C ARG A 102 5.75 -12.72 -5.00
N ASN A 103 4.55 -12.57 -4.44
CA ASN A 103 4.30 -12.24 -3.03
C ASN A 103 4.80 -10.85 -2.61
N TYR A 104 4.66 -10.58 -1.32
CA TYR A 104 5.16 -9.39 -0.63
C TYR A 104 5.41 -9.78 0.83
N TYR A 105 6.31 -9.05 1.50
CA TYR A 105 6.52 -9.23 2.93
C TYR A 105 5.49 -8.39 3.70
N GLU A 106 4.87 -8.99 4.72
CA GLU A 106 3.94 -8.34 5.61
C GLU A 106 4.35 -8.57 7.07
N MET A 107 4.11 -7.57 7.90
CA MET A 107 4.33 -7.63 9.34
C MET A 107 3.25 -6.84 10.05
N ILE A 108 2.66 -7.43 11.09
CA ILE A 108 1.62 -6.79 11.90
C ILE A 108 2.29 -5.91 12.95
N VAL A 109 2.03 -4.60 12.88
CA VAL A 109 2.44 -3.63 13.89
C VAL A 109 1.39 -3.58 14.99
N ARG A 110 1.77 -3.91 16.23
CA ARG A 110 0.80 -4.14 17.32
C ARG A 110 0.67 -3.00 18.32
N ASP A 111 1.71 -2.18 18.44
CA ASP A 111 1.78 -1.10 19.41
C ASP A 111 2.62 0.08 18.87
N GLU A 112 2.61 1.18 19.60
CA GLU A 112 3.32 2.40 19.24
C GLU A 112 4.85 2.24 19.20
N SER A 113 5.40 1.40 20.08
CA SER A 113 6.86 1.16 20.12
C SER A 113 7.32 0.40 18.88
N ASP A 114 6.54 -0.60 18.46
CA ASP A 114 6.72 -1.31 17.21
C ASP A 114 6.52 -0.38 16.00
N TYR A 115 5.47 0.45 16.02
CA TYR A 115 5.23 1.44 14.97
C TYR A 115 6.43 2.37 14.78
N ASN A 116 6.93 2.97 15.85
CA ASN A 116 8.09 3.85 15.82
C ASN A 116 9.35 3.14 15.31
N ARG A 117 9.54 1.87 15.68
CA ARG A 117 10.64 1.04 15.17
C ARG A 117 10.52 0.80 13.67
N VAL A 118 9.33 0.48 13.17
CA VAL A 118 9.08 0.24 11.75
C VAL A 118 9.26 1.52 10.94
N VAL A 119 8.70 2.65 11.41
CA VAL A 119 8.91 3.97 10.80
C VAL A 119 10.40 4.28 10.70
N LYS A 120 11.14 4.13 11.81
CA LYS A 120 12.58 4.36 11.84
C LYS A 120 13.32 3.44 10.87
N TYR A 121 12.93 2.17 10.78
CA TYR A 121 13.51 1.23 9.83
C TYR A 121 13.27 1.70 8.39
N ILE A 122 12.02 2.00 8.02
CA ILE A 122 11.63 2.41 6.66
C ILE A 122 12.37 3.68 6.21
N LEU A 123 12.44 4.69 7.09
CA LEU A 123 13.08 5.97 6.76
C LEU A 123 14.61 5.87 6.67
N ASN A 124 15.23 4.96 7.41
CA ASN A 124 16.69 4.77 7.38
C ASN A 124 17.15 3.71 6.38
N ASN A 125 16.26 2.86 5.85
CA ASN A 125 16.64 1.79 4.92
C ASN A 125 17.26 2.29 3.60
N PRO A 126 16.84 3.44 3.01
CA PRO A 126 17.51 4.01 1.85
C PRO A 126 19.00 4.30 2.06
N LEU A 127 19.43 4.45 3.32
CA LEU A 127 20.83 4.71 3.68
C LEU A 127 21.64 3.43 3.93
N LYS A 128 20.99 2.26 3.92
CA LYS A 128 21.61 0.96 4.18
C LYS A 128 21.79 0.09 2.92
N LEU A 129 21.35 0.60 1.76
CA LEU A 129 21.59 -0.02 0.45
C LEU A 129 22.96 0.36 -0.13
#